data_AF-A0A1C7DH69-F1
#
_entry.id   AF-A0A1C7DH69-F1
#
_cell.length_a   1.000
_cell.length_b   1.000
_cell.length_c   1.000
_cell.angle_alpha   90.00
_cell.angle_beta   90.00
_cell.angle_gamma   90.00
#
_symmetry.space_group_name_H-M   'P 1'
#
loop_
_entity.id
_entity.type
_entity.pdbx_description
1 polymer ?
#
loop_
_entity_poly.entity_id
_entity_poly.type
_entity_poly.pdbx_seq_one_letter_code
_entity_poly.pdbx_strand_id
1 'polypeptide(L)' 'MRTKLGTALDIFILVIGPWIIYTRILEIMQNGASVYPVVSVVIVTVAVIFSVYNLYLLVTRKQQNHTKK' A
#
# COMPACT_ATOMS: atom_id res chain seq x y z
N MET A 1 -13.13 -2.04 -16.75
CA MET A 1 -13.09 -0.66 -16.22
C MET A 1 -12.43 -0.70 -14.84
N ARG A 2 -11.15 -0.29 -14.70
CA ARG A 2 -10.58 -0.08 -13.36
C ARG A 2 -11.30 1.13 -12.77
N THR A 3 -12.18 0.90 -11.81
CA THR A 3 -13.05 1.94 -11.25
C THR A 3 -12.19 2.94 -10.49
N LYS A 4 -12.62 4.21 -10.44
CA LYS A 4 -12.00 5.24 -9.58
C LYS A 4 -11.81 4.75 -8.14
N LEU A 5 -12.65 3.81 -7.71
CA LEU A 5 -12.58 3.10 -6.45
C LEU A 5 -11.26 2.36 -6.22
N GLY A 6 -10.73 1.65 -7.22
CA GLY A 6 -9.48 0.89 -7.07
C GLY A 6 -8.28 1.81 -6.82
N THR A 7 -8.21 2.94 -7.54
CA THR A 7 -7.16 3.94 -7.30
C THR A 7 -7.33 4.64 -5.96
N ALA A 8 -8.56 4.92 -5.53
CA ALA A 8 -8.81 5.48 -4.20
C ALA A 8 -8.38 4.52 -3.08
N LEU A 9 -8.63 3.22 -3.24
CA LEU A 9 -8.18 2.18 -2.33
C LEU A 9 -6.64 2.12 -2.26
N ASP A 10 -5.96 2.14 -3.42
CA ASP A 10 -4.49 2.14 -3.48
C ASP A 10 -3.92 3.36 -2.71
N ILE A 11 -4.48 4.55 -2.91
CA ILE A 11 -4.08 5.77 -2.19
C ILE A 11 -4.36 5.65 -0.69
N PHE A 12 -5.51 5.10 -0.30
CA PHE A 12 -5.85 4.87 1.10
C PHE A 12 -4.85 3.94 1.79
N ILE A 13 -4.47 2.84 1.13
CA ILE A 13 -3.46 1.89 1.60
C ILE A 13 -2.10 2.58 1.77
N LEU A 14 -1.74 3.50 0.89
CA LEU A 14 -0.48 4.26 1.00
C LEU A 14 -0.42 5.17 2.23
N VAL A 15 -1.55 5.75 2.64
CA VAL A 15 -1.61 6.63 3.82
C VAL A 15 -1.65 5.81 5.11
N ILE A 16 -2.45 4.75 5.14
CA ILE A 16 -2.71 3.99 6.38
C ILE A 16 -1.70 2.86 6.58
N GLY A 17 -1.12 2.30 5.52
CA GLY A 17 -0.12 1.22 5.59
C GLY A 17 1.06 1.55 6.51
N PRO A 18 1.71 2.72 6.37
CA PRO A 18 2.79 3.15 7.27
C PRO A 18 2.35 3.25 8.72
N TRP A 19 1.13 3.74 8.97
CA TRP A 19 0.56 3.85 10.32
C TRP A 19 0.32 2.46 10.95
N ILE A 20 -0.22 1.51 10.18
CA ILE A 20 -0.41 0.14 10.66
C ILE A 20 0.93 -0.50 10.99
N ILE A 21 1.94 -0.36 10.13
CA ILE A 21 3.28 -0.91 10.40
C ILE A 21 3.86 -0.31 11.69
N TYR A 22 3.76 1.01 11.87
CA TYR A 22 4.24 1.69 13.08
C TYR A 22 3.59 1.14 14.36
N THR A 23 2.27 1.02 14.38
CA THR A 23 1.55 0.50 15.57
C THR A 23 1.91 -0.95 15.87
N ARG A 24 2.11 -1.79 14.84
CA ARG A 24 2.57 -3.18 15.02
C ARG A 24 4.01 -3.29 15.51
N ILE A 25 4.90 -2.40 15.07
CA ILE A 25 6.27 -2.35 15.59
C ILE A 25 6.25 -1.99 17.08
N LEU A 26 5.46 -0.98 17.49
CA LEU A 26 5.31 -0.63 18.90
C LEU A 26 4.77 -1.79 19.74
N GLU A 27 3.78 -2.51 19.22
CA GLU A 27 3.21 -3.69 19.86
C GLU A 27 4.25 -4.80 20.05
N ILE A 28 5.10 -5.05 19.05
CA ILE A 28 6.21 -6.02 19.13
C ILE A 28 7.26 -5.57 20.16
N MET A 29 7.54 -4.27 20.25
CA MET A 29 8.49 -3.73 21.23
C MET A 29 7.97 -3.84 22.67
N GLN A 30 6.67 -3.66 22.88
CA GLN A 30 6.05 -3.69 24.22
C GLN A 30 5.74 -5.11 24.70
N ASN A 31 5.21 -5.95 23.82
CA ASN A 31 4.68 -7.27 24.19
C ASN A 31 5.56 -8.43 23.70
N GLY A 32 6.68 -8.14 23.02
CA GLY A 32 7.54 -9.12 22.38
C GLY A 32 7.05 -9.55 21.00
N ALA A 33 7.92 -10.23 20.25
CA ALA A 33 7.60 -10.73 18.92
C ALA A 33 6.55 -11.84 18.99
N SER A 34 5.35 -11.56 18.47
CA SER A 34 4.26 -12.54 18.35
C SER A 34 3.83 -12.72 16.90
N VAL A 35 3.20 -13.86 16.60
CA VAL A 35 2.86 -14.25 15.23
C VAL A 35 1.93 -13.24 14.56
N TYR A 36 0.95 -12.72 15.30
CA TYR A 36 -0.04 -11.78 14.77
C TYR A 36 0.54 -10.47 14.22
N PRO A 37 1.30 -9.67 15.00
CA PRO A 37 1.85 -8.41 14.50
C PRO A 37 2.88 -8.65 13.38
N VAL A 38 3.64 -9.74 13.42
CA VAL A 38 4.58 -10.09 12.34
C VAL A 38 3.83 -10.36 11.03
N VAL A 39 2.81 -11.20 11.05
CA VAL A 39 2.00 -11.50 9.86
C VAL A 39 1.27 -10.25 9.36
N SER A 40 0.76 -9.42 10.26
CA SER A 40 0.13 -8.13 9.93
C SER A 40 1.09 -7.22 9.16
N VAL A 41 2.34 -7.09 9.61
CA VAL A 41 3.35 -6.27 8.93
C VAL A 41 3.64 -6.79 7.53
N VAL A 42 3.76 -8.11 7.35
CA VAL A 42 4.00 -8.72 6.03
C VAL A 42 2.87 -8.42 5.07
N ILE A 43 1.62 -8.64 5.48
CA ILE A 43 0.43 -8.40 4.63
C ILE A 43 0.35 -6.93 4.21
N VAL A 44 0.54 -6.01 5.15
CA VAL A 44 0.49 -4.56 4.87
C VAL A 44 1.62 -4.15 3.93
N THR A 45 2.83 -4.69 4.13
CA THR A 45 3.98 -4.40 3.26
C THR A 45 3.69 -4.82 1.82
N VAL A 46 3.17 -6.04 1.62
CA VAL A 46 2.78 -6.53 0.29
C VAL A 46 1.68 -5.65 -0.33
N ALA A 47 0.68 -5.25 0.44
CA ALA A 47 -0.39 -4.36 -0.02
C ALA A 47 0.15 -2.99 -0.48
N VAL A 48 1.10 -2.41 0.27
CA VAL A 48 1.74 -1.13 -0.09
C VAL A 48 2.53 -1.27 -1.39
N ILE A 49 3.32 -2.33 -1.55
CA ILE A 49 4.08 -2.58 -2.79
C ILE A 49 3.14 -2.67 -3.99
N PHE A 50 2.06 -3.44 -3.87
CA PHE A 50 1.08 -3.55 -4.95
C PHE A 50 0.40 -2.22 -5.27
N SER A 51 0.01 -1.46 -4.25
CA SER A 51 -0.57 -0.12 -4.41
C SER A 51 0.37 0.81 -5.19
N VAL A 52 1.65 0.87 -4.80
CA VAL A 52 2.67 1.69 -5.49
C VAL A 52 2.82 1.28 -6.94
N TYR A 53 2.99 -0.03 -7.21
CA TYR A 53 3.12 -0.55 -8.57
C TYR A 53 1.90 -0.20 -9.44
N ASN A 54 0.70 -0.37 -8.86
CA ASN A 54 -0.57 -0.12 -9.50
C ASN A 54 -0.80 1.37 -9.82
N LEU A 55 -0.34 2.28 -8.95
CA LEU A 55 -0.36 3.71 -9.16
C LEU A 55 0.68 4.15 -10.19
N TYR A 56 1.90 3.62 -10.12
CA TYR A 56 2.95 3.88 -11.09
C TYR A 56 2.51 3.53 -12.52
N LEU A 57 1.99 2.31 -12.70
CA LEU A 57 1.46 1.86 -13.99
C LEU A 57 0.35 2.79 -14.52
N LEU A 58 -0.49 3.31 -13.63
CA LEU A 58 -1.59 4.22 -13.98
C LEU A 58 -1.06 5.59 -14.43
N VAL A 59 -0.06 6.13 -13.75
CA VAL A 59 0.60 7.39 -14.12
C VAL A 59 1.31 7.22 -15.47
N THR A 60 2.09 6.17 -15.66
CA THR A 60 2.81 5.89 -16.90
C THR A 60 1.87 5.74 -18.10
N ARG A 61 0.76 5.01 -17.94
CA ARG A 61 -0.27 4.89 -19.00
C ARG A 61 -0.93 6.23 -19.33
N LYS A 62 -1.20 7.07 -18.32
CA LYS A 62 -1.75 8.42 -18.55
C LYS A 62 -0.76 9.31 -19.31
N GLN A 63 0.53 9.25 -18.97
CA GLN A 63 1.57 10.00 -19.67
C GLN A 63 1.70 9.57 -21.14
N GLN A 64 1.76 8.26 -21.42
CA GLN A 64 1.84 7.74 -22.80
C GLN A 64 0.66 8.15 -23.67
N ASN A 65 -0.56 8.23 -23.11
CA ASN A 65 -1.74 8.67 -23.82
C ASN A 65 -1.74 10.18 -24.13
N HIS A 66 -1.05 11.00 -23.33
CA HIS A 66 -0.92 12.43 -23.57
C HIS A 66 0.23 12.76 -24.54
N THR A 67 1.27 11.95 -24.62
CA THR A 67 2.41 12.15 -25.55
C THR A 67 2.10 11.74 -27.00
N LYS A 68 1.04 10.98 -27.25
CA LYS A 68 0.60 10.57 -28.60
C LYS A 68 -0.48 11.47 -29.22
N LYS A 69 -0.84 12.59 -28.59
CA LYS A 69 -1.69 13.64 -29.15
C LYS A 69 -0.84 14.85 -29.51
#